data_AF-A0A6B0V9P9-F1
#
_entry.id   AF-A0A6B0V9P9-F1
#
_cell.length_a   1.000
_cell.length_b   1.000
_cell.length_c   1.000
_cell.angle_alpha   90.00
_cell.angle_beta   90.00
_cell.angle_gamma   90.00
#
_symmetry.space_group_name_H-M   'P 1'
#
loop_
_entity.id
_entity.type
_entity.pdbx_description
1 polymer ?
#
loop_
_entity_poly.entity_id
_entity_poly.type
_entity_poly.pdbx_seq_one_letter_code
_entity_poly.pdbx_strand_id
1 'polypeptide(L)'
;HFAGCLLQAIFQSFFSGLAKTKQDIIISQKVLREIHGKTYSLPLSPNPKPFLVGSTVTCFTLQLLYSAEEADHKVMLWIHYTEADSGLKRVHTISFAVKEERTPSANNFHFEFEGSSKNGLTVQEAEFVHHPTSCDVLKVTLKNGDCVYIALPTSSSKSGVNGCTQTSEHGHCTYETYDVSESEVCLKYTSFKDRGRPEATEINTPSPEDNKPLLETDIQLQEYQDFKRGLLFSSLVLVYSSYGDDPFPLCMITYRPNEAPGPDGNLYILTPGVTGDQAMVQEFKPYKLDGHNDTFKAAARIRRDGGFYESRVIFTDRRQCILLRTPKYHNLCELFTGGRYTNGILNNICFFIFTVYCKQPEKKFTNLGDCWPPAKRGN
;
A
#
# COMPACT_ATOMS: atom_id res chain seq x y z
N HIS A 1 28.48 -25.53 4.25
CA HIS A 1 27.79 -25.83 5.52
C HIS A 1 27.27 -24.60 6.25
N PHE A 2 28.07 -23.55 6.50
CA PHE A 2 27.62 -22.41 7.33
C PHE A 2 26.47 -21.57 6.73
N ALA A 3 26.39 -21.35 5.42
CA ALA A 3 25.41 -20.43 4.84
C ALA A 3 23.97 -20.99 4.74
N GLY A 4 23.81 -22.29 4.41
CA GLY A 4 22.50 -22.94 4.30
C GLY A 4 21.86 -23.21 5.67
N CYS A 5 22.65 -23.67 6.64
CA CYS A 5 22.20 -23.82 8.02
C CYS A 5 21.88 -22.48 8.68
N LEU A 6 22.58 -21.39 8.33
CA LEU A 6 22.28 -20.06 8.84
C LEU A 6 20.93 -19.54 8.31
N LEU A 7 20.56 -19.82 7.05
CA LEU A 7 19.26 -19.43 6.51
C LEU A 7 18.12 -20.14 7.27
N GLN A 8 18.22 -21.45 7.43
CA GLN A 8 17.19 -22.25 8.11
C GLN A 8 17.14 -21.95 9.62
N ALA A 9 18.29 -21.70 10.25
CA ALA A 9 18.36 -21.27 11.65
C ALA A 9 17.85 -19.83 11.86
N ILE A 10 18.07 -18.89 10.94
CA ILE A 10 17.49 -17.54 11.00
C ILE A 10 15.96 -17.61 10.86
N PHE A 11 15.45 -18.43 9.94
CA PHE A 11 14.01 -18.65 9.78
C PHE A 11 13.37 -19.28 11.03
N GLN A 12 14.06 -20.20 11.71
CA GLN A 12 13.52 -20.87 12.90
C GLN A 12 13.76 -20.12 14.22
N SER A 13 14.88 -19.40 14.39
CA SER A 13 15.26 -18.78 15.67
C SER A 13 14.66 -17.39 15.89
N PHE A 14 14.19 -16.69 14.85
CA PHE A 14 13.62 -15.34 14.99
C PHE A 14 12.11 -15.32 15.26
N PHE A 15 11.37 -16.40 14.97
CA PHE A 15 9.90 -16.38 14.97
C PHE A 15 9.23 -17.09 16.17
N SER A 16 10.00 -17.51 17.18
CA SER A 16 9.48 -18.19 18.38
C SER A 16 8.98 -17.24 19.48
N GLY A 17 8.22 -16.20 19.14
CA GLY A 17 7.63 -15.35 20.17
C GLY A 17 6.68 -14.32 19.61
N LEU A 18 5.38 -14.52 19.85
CA LEU A 18 4.41 -13.48 20.22
C LEU A 18 3.02 -14.10 20.33
N ALA A 19 2.65 -14.50 21.54
CA ALA A 19 1.27 -14.68 21.94
C ALA A 19 0.96 -13.63 23.00
N LYS A 20 0.12 -12.64 22.68
CA LYS A 20 -0.54 -11.80 23.68
C LYS A 20 -1.97 -11.45 23.25
N THR A 21 -2.81 -11.40 24.27
CA THR A 21 -4.27 -11.56 24.34
C THR A 21 -5.07 -10.39 23.75
N LYS A 22 -6.10 -10.73 22.96
CA LYS A 22 -7.07 -9.86 22.27
C LYS A 22 -8.41 -9.92 23.00
N GLN A 23 -9.00 -8.78 23.35
CA GLN A 23 -10.48 -8.66 23.35
C GLN A 23 -10.96 -7.21 23.12
N ASP A 24 -10.28 -6.19 23.67
CA ASP A 24 -10.69 -4.77 23.46
C ASP A 24 -10.14 -4.13 22.15
N ILE A 25 -9.14 -4.77 21.52
CA ILE A 25 -8.54 -4.41 20.23
C ILE A 25 -9.51 -4.62 19.04
N ILE A 26 -10.59 -5.40 19.23
CA ILE A 26 -11.41 -5.91 18.13
C ILE A 26 -12.34 -4.84 17.53
N ILE A 27 -12.80 -3.87 18.34
CA ILE A 27 -13.73 -2.82 17.89
C ILE A 27 -12.99 -1.69 17.18
N SER A 28 -11.82 -1.29 17.70
CA SER A 28 -10.97 -0.22 17.14
C SER A 28 -10.42 -0.56 15.75
N GLN A 29 -10.12 -1.84 15.49
CA GLN A 29 -9.71 -2.33 14.18
C GLN A 29 -10.83 -2.28 13.13
N LYS A 30 -12.10 -2.34 13.53
CA LYS A 30 -13.22 -2.41 12.59
C LYS A 30 -13.39 -1.09 11.84
N VAL A 31 -13.36 0.04 12.55
CA VAL A 31 -13.47 1.37 11.95
C VAL A 31 -12.33 1.64 10.96
N LEU A 32 -11.09 1.36 11.37
CA LEU A 32 -9.92 1.57 10.50
C LEU A 32 -9.95 0.66 9.26
N ARG A 33 -10.49 -0.57 9.38
CA ARG A 33 -10.75 -1.45 8.23
C ARG A 33 -11.87 -0.93 7.32
N GLU A 34 -12.88 -0.27 7.88
CA GLU A 34 -13.99 0.30 7.10
C GLU A 34 -13.58 1.54 6.29
N ILE A 35 -12.61 2.32 6.76
CA ILE A 35 -12.08 3.48 6.02
C ILE A 35 -10.88 3.12 5.13
N HIS A 36 -10.26 1.95 5.34
CA HIS A 36 -9.12 1.49 4.55
C HIS A 36 -9.45 1.49 3.05
N GLY A 37 -8.66 2.24 2.28
CA GLY A 37 -8.75 2.31 0.83
C GLY A 37 -9.87 3.21 0.32
N LYS A 38 -10.74 3.77 1.17
CA LYS A 38 -11.77 4.72 0.73
C LYS A 38 -11.13 6.00 0.21
N THR A 39 -11.62 6.46 -0.95
CA THR A 39 -11.19 7.71 -1.56
C THR A 39 -12.16 8.83 -1.19
N TYR A 40 -11.62 9.96 -0.79
CA TYR A 40 -12.34 11.18 -0.50
C TYR A 40 -11.85 12.30 -1.43
N SER A 41 -12.75 13.17 -1.88
CA SER A 41 -12.40 14.31 -2.73
C SER A 41 -12.84 15.61 -2.08
N LEU A 42 -12.03 16.65 -2.24
CA LEU A 42 -12.44 17.98 -1.83
C LEU A 42 -13.51 18.49 -2.82
N PRO A 43 -14.67 19.00 -2.35
CA PRO A 43 -15.75 19.45 -3.22
C PRO A 43 -15.30 20.54 -4.21
N LEU A 44 -16.00 20.63 -5.33
CA LEU A 44 -15.68 21.52 -6.47
C LEU A 44 -15.72 23.01 -6.07
N SER A 45 -14.57 23.53 -5.67
CA SER A 45 -14.23 24.96 -5.78
C SER A 45 -13.47 25.18 -7.09
N PRO A 46 -13.63 26.30 -7.80
CA PRO A 46 -12.69 26.65 -8.86
C PRO A 46 -11.32 26.86 -8.21
N ASN A 47 -10.41 25.90 -8.40
CA ASN A 47 -9.03 25.92 -7.92
C ASN A 47 -8.89 25.87 -6.38
N PRO A 48 -9.28 24.76 -5.72
CA PRO A 48 -9.06 24.62 -4.29
C PRO A 48 -7.58 24.72 -3.94
N LYS A 49 -7.31 25.16 -2.71
CA LYS A 49 -5.97 25.16 -2.11
C LYS A 49 -5.99 24.31 -0.83
N PRO A 50 -5.94 22.97 -0.96
CA PRO A 50 -5.99 22.06 0.18
C PRO A 50 -4.85 22.35 1.15
N PHE A 51 -5.15 22.35 2.45
CA PHE A 51 -4.19 22.66 3.50
C PHE A 51 -2.96 21.75 3.46
N LEU A 52 -3.17 20.45 3.22
CA LEU A 52 -2.10 19.44 3.14
C LEU A 52 -1.25 19.49 1.86
N VAL A 53 -1.49 20.45 0.98
CA VAL A 53 -0.67 20.69 -0.22
C VAL A 53 -0.12 22.12 -0.21
N GLY A 54 -0.90 23.09 0.29
CA GLY A 54 -0.49 24.48 0.37
C GLY A 54 -0.37 25.19 -0.98
N SER A 55 -0.72 24.51 -2.08
CA SER A 55 -0.76 25.06 -3.44
C SER A 55 -2.13 24.87 -4.07
N THR A 56 -2.39 25.65 -5.10
CA THR A 56 -3.60 25.57 -5.90
C THR A 56 -3.61 24.29 -6.73
N VAL A 57 -4.74 23.58 -6.76
CA VAL A 57 -4.88 22.31 -7.48
C VAL A 57 -6.15 22.31 -8.33
N THR A 58 -6.12 21.61 -9.46
CA THR A 58 -7.31 21.38 -10.31
C THR A 58 -8.07 20.13 -9.89
N CYS A 59 -7.42 19.25 -9.15
CA CYS A 59 -8.04 18.08 -8.54
C CYS A 59 -7.30 17.69 -7.26
N PHE A 60 -8.04 17.22 -6.24
CA PHE A 60 -7.49 16.68 -5.00
C PHE A 60 -8.31 15.50 -4.48
N THR A 61 -7.66 14.38 -4.21
CA THR A 61 -8.22 13.25 -3.46
C THR A 61 -7.30 12.77 -2.35
N LEU A 62 -7.92 12.14 -1.36
CA LEU A 62 -7.30 11.64 -0.15
C LEU A 62 -7.75 10.20 0.11
N GLN A 63 -6.83 9.33 0.51
CA GLN A 63 -7.11 7.94 0.89
C GLN A 63 -6.48 7.63 2.24
N LEU A 64 -7.23 7.03 3.16
CA LEU A 64 -6.69 6.46 4.39
C LEU A 64 -6.46 4.97 4.20
N LEU A 65 -5.25 4.52 4.52
CA LEU A 65 -4.86 3.12 4.39
C LEU A 65 -4.36 2.62 5.74
N TYR A 66 -5.13 1.73 6.35
CA TYR A 66 -4.78 1.06 7.59
C TYR A 66 -4.10 -0.29 7.34
N SER A 67 -3.05 -0.61 8.11
CA SER A 67 -2.42 -1.93 8.16
C SER A 67 -2.93 -2.72 9.37
N ALA A 68 -3.54 -3.89 9.12
CA ALA A 68 -4.25 -4.67 10.14
C ALA A 68 -3.44 -5.84 10.75
N GLU A 69 -2.15 -6.02 10.41
CA GLU A 69 -1.32 -7.13 10.94
C GLU A 69 -0.28 -6.69 11.98
N GLU A 70 -0.36 -7.35 13.16
CA GLU A 70 0.49 -7.45 14.38
C GLU A 70 1.48 -6.35 14.83
N ALA A 71 1.38 -6.08 16.15
CA ALA A 71 2.18 -5.24 17.06
C ALA A 71 2.25 -3.73 16.74
N ASP A 72 2.40 -3.35 15.47
CA ASP A 72 2.59 -1.95 15.07
C ASP A 72 1.46 -1.54 14.09
N HIS A 73 0.35 -1.08 14.64
CA HIS A 73 -0.75 -0.53 13.87
C HIS A 73 -0.29 0.73 13.13
N LYS A 74 -0.39 0.71 11.79
CA LYS A 74 0.03 1.84 10.94
C LYS A 74 -1.14 2.37 10.12
N VAL A 75 -1.22 3.68 10.02
CA VAL A 75 -2.15 4.40 9.15
C VAL A 75 -1.34 5.23 8.18
N MET A 76 -1.68 5.17 6.91
CA MET A 76 -1.07 6.01 5.89
C MET A 76 -2.13 6.87 5.23
N LEU A 77 -1.88 8.17 5.20
CA LEU A 77 -2.67 9.13 4.45
C LEU A 77 -2.02 9.36 3.10
N TRP A 78 -2.81 9.16 2.06
CA TRP A 78 -2.40 9.26 0.68
C TRP A 78 -3.09 10.45 0.05
N ILE A 79 -2.31 11.28 -0.62
CA ILE A 79 -2.74 12.56 -1.14
C ILE A 79 -2.41 12.57 -2.62
N HIS A 80 -3.45 12.59 -3.45
CA HIS A 80 -3.36 12.62 -4.89
C HIS A 80 -3.89 13.96 -5.37
N TYR A 81 -3.13 14.67 -6.19
CA TYR A 81 -3.59 15.94 -6.71
C TYR A 81 -2.95 16.28 -8.05
N THR A 82 -3.55 17.24 -8.74
CA THR A 82 -3.00 17.84 -9.95
C THR A 82 -2.72 19.30 -9.67
N GLU A 83 -1.46 19.71 -9.75
CA GLU A 83 -1.06 21.11 -9.59
C GLU A 83 -1.75 21.97 -10.65
N ALA A 84 -2.36 23.09 -10.25
CA ALA A 84 -3.10 23.94 -11.18
C ALA A 84 -2.19 24.63 -12.21
N ASP A 85 -1.00 25.06 -11.77
CA ASP A 85 -0.08 25.84 -12.60
C ASP A 85 0.66 24.97 -13.62
N SER A 86 1.09 23.77 -13.21
CA SER A 86 1.93 22.89 -14.03
C SER A 86 1.16 21.78 -14.73
N GLY A 87 -0.07 21.48 -14.26
CA GLY A 87 -0.84 20.30 -14.68
C GLY A 87 -0.23 18.98 -14.21
N LEU A 88 0.84 19.00 -13.40
CA LEU A 88 1.52 17.79 -12.96
C LEU A 88 0.70 17.07 -11.88
N LYS A 89 0.54 15.76 -12.08
CA LYS A 89 -0.03 14.87 -11.07
C LYS A 89 1.02 14.53 -10.01
N ARG A 90 0.61 14.56 -8.76
CA ARG A 90 1.45 14.27 -7.60
C ARG A 90 0.76 13.26 -6.71
N VAL A 91 1.56 12.37 -6.14
CA VAL A 91 1.13 11.46 -5.08
C VAL A 91 2.11 11.59 -3.93
N HIS A 92 1.53 11.79 -2.77
CA HIS A 92 2.24 12.05 -1.53
C HIS A 92 1.67 11.19 -0.41
N THR A 93 2.55 10.74 0.48
CA THR A 93 2.19 9.86 1.58
C THR A 93 2.63 10.48 2.90
N ILE A 94 1.78 10.32 3.91
CA ILE A 94 2.05 10.68 5.31
C ILE A 94 1.78 9.43 6.14
N SER A 95 2.82 8.91 6.80
CA SER A 95 2.72 7.69 7.61
C SER A 95 2.61 8.01 9.09
N PHE A 96 1.71 7.30 9.75
CA PHE A 96 1.44 7.42 11.18
C PHE A 96 1.53 6.06 11.86
N ALA A 97 2.09 6.05 13.08
CA ALA A 97 1.94 4.97 14.03
C ALA A 97 0.68 5.22 14.86
N VAL A 98 -0.10 4.18 15.12
CA VAL A 98 -1.26 4.27 16.01
C VAL A 98 -0.77 4.05 17.44
N LYS A 99 -0.99 5.04 18.30
CA LYS A 99 -0.60 4.94 19.71
C LYS A 99 -1.63 4.12 20.48
N GLU A 100 -1.18 3.14 21.25
CA GLU A 100 -2.03 2.47 22.22
C GLU A 100 -2.29 3.40 23.41
N GLU A 101 -3.53 3.88 23.54
CA GLU A 101 -3.95 4.65 24.72
C GLU A 101 -4.15 3.72 25.94
N ARG A 102 -3.77 4.19 27.13
CA ARG A 102 -3.94 3.45 28.40
C ARG A 102 -5.41 3.18 28.75
N THR A 103 -6.31 3.99 28.20
CA THR A 103 -7.76 3.82 28.25
C THR A 103 -8.28 3.94 26.83
N PRO A 104 -8.37 2.83 26.07
CA PRO A 104 -8.77 2.89 24.68
C PRO A 104 -10.21 3.42 24.59
N SER A 105 -10.37 4.56 23.94
CA SER A 105 -11.69 4.99 23.51
C SER A 105 -12.04 4.25 22.22
N ALA A 106 -13.27 3.75 22.08
CA ALA A 106 -13.67 3.00 20.89
C ALA A 106 -13.69 3.85 19.61
N ASN A 107 -13.70 5.18 19.76
CA ASN A 107 -13.97 6.13 18.69
C ASN A 107 -12.85 7.16 18.47
N ASN A 108 -11.92 7.38 19.39
CA ASN A 108 -10.81 8.34 19.22
C ASN A 108 -9.47 7.60 19.15
N PHE A 109 -8.66 7.98 18.18
CA PHE A 109 -7.39 7.37 17.84
C PHE A 109 -6.33 8.46 17.73
N HIS A 110 -5.27 8.34 18.52
CA HIS A 110 -4.11 9.22 18.41
C HIS A 110 -3.06 8.60 17.48
N PHE A 111 -2.59 9.40 16.52
CA PHE A 111 -1.65 9.01 15.48
C PHE A 111 -0.34 9.81 15.64
N GLU A 112 0.75 9.10 15.93
CA GLU A 112 2.08 9.69 16.02
C GLU A 112 2.77 9.70 14.65
N PHE A 113 3.32 10.84 14.26
CA PHE A 113 4.00 10.97 12.98
C PHE A 113 5.36 10.26 12.98
N GLU A 114 5.55 9.33 12.05
CA GLU A 114 6.76 8.51 11.99
C GLU A 114 7.83 9.08 11.01
N GLY A 115 7.80 10.37 10.69
CA GLY A 115 8.98 11.09 10.18
C GLY A 115 9.18 11.19 8.66
N SER A 116 8.20 10.87 7.80
CA SER A 116 8.36 11.09 6.35
C SER A 116 7.12 11.70 5.70
N SER A 117 7.20 12.98 5.38
CA SER A 117 6.30 13.68 4.45
C SER A 117 7.21 14.32 3.39
N LYS A 118 6.98 13.98 2.12
CA LYS A 118 7.79 14.53 1.01
C LYS A 118 7.23 15.87 0.49
N ASN A 119 6.18 16.40 1.12
CA ASN A 119 5.43 17.57 0.66
C ASN A 119 5.97 18.88 1.27
N GLY A 120 7.09 18.85 2.00
CA GLY A 120 7.57 19.99 2.78
C GLY A 120 6.75 20.29 4.05
N LEU A 121 5.64 19.59 4.28
CA LEU A 121 4.82 19.72 5.50
C LEU A 121 5.44 18.98 6.66
N THR A 122 5.91 19.67 7.68
CA THR A 122 6.38 19.05 8.92
C THR A 122 5.19 18.72 9.82
N VAL A 123 4.55 17.58 9.59
CA VAL A 123 3.49 17.05 10.46
C VAL A 123 4.09 16.69 11.82
N GLN A 124 3.36 17.00 12.89
CA GLN A 124 3.72 16.66 14.27
C GLN A 124 2.93 15.43 14.74
N GLU A 125 1.61 15.49 14.62
CA GLU A 125 0.68 14.46 15.10
C GLU A 125 -0.62 14.55 14.31
N ALA A 126 -1.43 13.50 14.41
CA ALA A 126 -2.81 13.52 13.98
C ALA A 126 -3.73 12.84 15.00
N GLU A 127 -4.99 13.26 15.04
CA GLU A 127 -6.03 12.67 15.88
C GLU A 127 -7.20 12.30 14.98
N PHE A 128 -7.68 11.07 15.08
CA PHE A 128 -8.82 10.58 14.31
C PHE A 128 -9.96 10.23 15.24
N VAL A 129 -11.10 10.89 15.03
CA VAL A 129 -12.33 10.67 15.80
C VAL A 129 -13.39 10.12 14.87
N HIS A 130 -13.86 8.92 15.18
CA HIS A 130 -14.97 8.25 14.52
C HIS A 130 -16.31 8.73 15.09
N HIS A 131 -17.16 9.28 14.22
CA HIS A 131 -18.52 9.64 14.58
C HIS A 131 -19.52 8.89 13.70
N PRO A 132 -20.02 7.72 14.14
CA PRO A 132 -20.84 6.83 13.31
C PRO A 132 -22.18 7.43 12.87
N THR A 133 -22.64 8.50 13.52
CA THR A 133 -23.89 9.21 13.17
C THR A 133 -23.66 10.53 12.44
N SER A 134 -22.40 10.94 12.23
CA SER A 134 -22.02 12.13 11.48
C SER A 134 -20.81 11.84 10.60
N CYS A 135 -19.65 12.43 10.90
CA CYS A 135 -18.46 12.34 10.06
C CYS A 135 -17.23 12.00 10.88
N ASP A 136 -16.37 11.17 10.30
CA ASP A 136 -15.06 10.91 10.85
C ASP A 136 -14.21 12.17 10.71
N VAL A 137 -13.49 12.54 11.75
CA VAL A 137 -12.70 13.77 11.78
C VAL A 137 -11.23 13.40 11.97
N LEU A 138 -10.40 13.74 10.99
CA LEU A 138 -8.95 13.67 11.11
C LEU A 138 -8.40 15.07 11.36
N LYS A 139 -7.95 15.34 12.57
CA LYS A 139 -7.18 16.55 12.90
C LYS A 139 -5.71 16.30 12.61
N VAL A 140 -5.07 17.15 11.83
CA VAL A 140 -3.63 17.11 11.57
C VAL A 140 -3.00 18.39 12.12
N THR A 141 -1.98 18.23 12.97
CA THR A 141 -1.23 19.35 13.54
C THR A 141 0.17 19.38 12.94
N LEU A 142 0.60 20.56 12.51
CA LEU A 142 1.95 20.81 11.99
C LEU A 142 2.87 21.33 13.11
N LYS A 143 4.18 21.10 12.96
CA LYS A 143 5.19 21.53 13.96
C LYS A 143 5.26 23.04 14.18
N ASN A 144 4.76 23.86 13.26
CA ASN A 144 4.70 25.31 13.39
C ASN A 144 3.47 25.78 14.20
N GLY A 145 2.60 24.87 14.65
CA GLY A 145 1.39 25.17 15.40
C GLY A 145 0.13 25.30 14.55
N ASP A 146 0.25 25.31 13.21
CA ASP A 146 -0.91 25.31 12.33
C ASP A 146 -1.61 23.94 12.36
N CYS A 147 -2.93 23.94 12.19
CA CYS A 147 -3.74 22.73 12.24
C CYS A 147 -4.89 22.75 11.25
N VAL A 148 -5.29 21.56 10.80
CA VAL A 148 -6.48 21.34 9.95
C VAL A 148 -7.33 20.20 10.47
N TYR A 149 -8.64 20.40 10.46
CA TYR A 149 -9.65 19.37 10.65
C TYR A 149 -10.16 18.92 9.28
N ILE A 150 -10.01 17.64 8.99
CA ILE A 150 -10.46 16.99 7.76
C ILE A 150 -11.69 16.15 8.11
N ALA A 151 -12.86 16.60 7.69
CA ALA A 151 -14.11 15.90 7.94
C ALA A 151 -14.45 14.97 6.77
N LEU A 152 -14.58 13.68 7.09
CA LEU A 152 -14.78 12.57 6.16
C LEU A 152 -16.16 11.94 6.40
N PRO A 153 -17.05 11.89 5.39
CA PRO A 153 -18.37 11.32 5.52
C PRO A 153 -18.31 9.80 5.79
N THR A 154 -19.15 9.34 6.71
CA THR A 154 -19.38 7.92 7.00
C THR A 154 -20.47 7.35 6.07
N SER A 155 -20.56 6.02 5.94
CA SER A 155 -21.59 5.37 5.10
C SER A 155 -23.03 5.61 5.55
N SER A 156 -23.24 6.04 6.79
CA SER A 156 -24.53 6.42 7.39
C SER A 156 -24.85 7.91 7.22
N SER A 157 -23.87 8.74 6.89
CA SER A 157 -24.07 10.17 6.61
C SER A 157 -24.75 10.35 5.25
N LYS A 158 -25.77 11.22 5.17
CA LYS A 158 -26.42 11.55 3.89
C LYS A 158 -25.39 12.25 3.00
N SER A 159 -25.07 11.69 1.83
CA SER A 159 -24.23 12.34 0.82
C SER A 159 -24.73 13.77 0.56
N GLY A 160 -23.87 14.75 0.85
CA GLY A 160 -24.15 16.17 0.67
C GLY A 160 -23.39 17.04 1.67
N VAL A 161 -23.00 18.22 1.21
CA VAL A 161 -22.21 19.28 1.90
C VAL A 161 -22.66 19.61 3.34
N ASN A 162 -23.87 19.20 3.74
CA ASN A 162 -24.49 19.51 5.04
C ASN A 162 -24.36 18.40 6.11
N GLY A 163 -23.72 17.26 5.82
CA GLY A 163 -23.59 16.15 6.78
C GLY A 163 -22.48 16.34 7.84
N CYS A 164 -21.39 17.01 7.45
CA CYS A 164 -20.21 17.25 8.30
C CYS A 164 -20.08 18.73 8.68
N THR A 165 -21.12 19.32 9.29
CA THR A 165 -21.10 20.73 9.68
C THR A 165 -20.12 20.98 10.82
N GLN A 166 -19.44 22.12 10.74
CA GLN A 166 -18.52 22.64 11.77
C GLN A 166 -19.23 22.68 13.13
N THR A 167 -18.73 21.92 14.11
CA THR A 167 -19.05 22.19 15.52
C THR A 167 -18.23 23.39 15.97
N SER A 168 -18.84 24.32 16.71
CA SER A 168 -18.33 25.66 17.02
C SER A 168 -17.10 25.72 17.95
N GLU A 169 -16.34 24.63 18.10
CA GLU A 169 -15.29 24.47 19.13
C GLU A 169 -13.85 24.29 18.60
N HIS A 170 -13.57 24.62 17.33
CA HIS A 170 -12.29 24.25 16.69
C HIS A 170 -11.15 25.28 16.79
N GLY A 171 -11.29 26.33 17.60
CA GLY A 171 -10.20 27.30 17.82
C GLY A 171 -9.67 27.95 16.53
N HIS A 172 -8.34 28.06 16.38
CA HIS A 172 -7.67 28.68 15.23
C HIS A 172 -7.39 27.71 14.05
N CYS A 173 -7.86 26.46 14.09
CA CYS A 173 -7.56 25.49 13.04
C CYS A 173 -8.42 25.68 11.77
N THR A 174 -7.85 25.34 10.61
CA THR A 174 -8.60 25.28 9.35
C THR A 174 -9.54 24.08 9.36
N TYR A 175 -10.70 24.17 8.71
CA TYR A 175 -11.65 23.06 8.60
C TYR A 175 -11.99 22.79 7.14
N GLU A 176 -11.82 21.54 6.70
CA GLU A 176 -12.08 21.09 5.34
C GLU A 176 -13.06 19.92 5.36
N THR A 177 -14.13 20.05 4.58
CA THR A 177 -15.12 18.98 4.40
C THR A 177 -14.86 18.27 3.08
N TYR A 178 -14.89 16.94 3.11
CA TYR A 178 -14.67 16.09 1.96
C TYR A 178 -15.93 15.31 1.59
N ASP A 179 -16.02 14.87 0.34
CA ASP A 179 -17.06 13.96 -0.14
C ASP A 179 -16.46 12.57 -0.43
N VAL A 180 -17.26 11.51 -0.29
CA VAL A 180 -16.87 10.19 -0.80
C VAL A 180 -16.70 10.29 -2.31
N SER A 181 -15.52 9.91 -2.80
CA SER A 181 -15.20 9.96 -4.21
C SER A 181 -15.16 8.55 -4.80
N GLU A 182 -16.12 8.24 -5.65
CA GLU A 182 -15.94 7.20 -6.67
C GLU A 182 -15.12 7.73 -7.86
N SER A 183 -14.80 9.03 -7.83
CA SER A 183 -14.37 9.75 -9.01
C SER A 183 -12.92 9.41 -9.40
N GLU A 184 -12.78 9.02 -10.66
CA GLU A 184 -11.52 8.94 -11.41
C GLU A 184 -10.90 10.32 -11.73
N VAL A 185 -11.43 11.41 -11.15
CA VAL A 185 -11.17 12.77 -11.65
C VAL A 185 -9.70 13.16 -11.48
N CYS A 186 -9.05 12.79 -10.36
CA CYS A 186 -7.62 13.03 -10.17
C CYS A 186 -6.76 11.94 -10.82
N LEU A 187 -7.25 10.70 -10.80
CA LEU A 187 -6.53 9.52 -11.26
C LEU A 187 -7.49 8.61 -12.01
N LYS A 188 -7.33 8.56 -13.34
CA LYS A 188 -8.13 7.71 -14.23
C LYS A 188 -7.62 6.29 -14.17
N TYR A 189 -8.51 5.32 -14.02
CA TYR A 189 -8.14 3.91 -13.98
C TYR A 189 -8.54 3.21 -15.26
N THR A 190 -7.58 2.62 -15.94
CA THR A 190 -7.84 1.73 -17.06
C THR A 190 -8.03 0.32 -16.53
N SER A 191 -9.22 -0.23 -16.73
CA SER A 191 -9.57 -1.58 -16.29
C SER A 191 -9.05 -2.62 -17.26
N PHE A 192 -8.31 -3.60 -16.75
CA PHE A 192 -7.85 -4.76 -17.49
C PHE A 192 -8.46 -6.03 -16.90
N LYS A 193 -8.98 -6.89 -17.78
CA LYS A 193 -9.56 -8.18 -17.40
C LYS A 193 -8.69 -9.30 -17.90
N ASP A 194 -8.22 -10.16 -16.99
CA ASP A 194 -7.56 -11.40 -17.37
C ASP A 194 -8.61 -12.45 -17.76
N ARG A 195 -8.49 -12.95 -19.00
CA ARG A 195 -9.27 -14.07 -19.53
C ARG A 195 -8.47 -15.36 -19.60
N GLY A 196 -7.17 -15.30 -19.28
CA GLY A 196 -6.30 -16.45 -19.20
C GLY A 196 -6.66 -17.32 -18.01
N ARG A 197 -6.35 -18.61 -18.12
CA ARG A 197 -6.37 -19.52 -16.98
C ARG A 197 -5.00 -19.49 -16.29
N PRO A 198 -4.92 -19.78 -14.98
CA PRO A 198 -3.66 -20.16 -14.37
C PRO A 198 -3.05 -21.29 -15.20
N GLU A 199 -1.82 -21.11 -15.67
CA GLU A 199 -1.07 -22.25 -16.17
C GLU A 199 -0.56 -22.98 -14.94
N ALA A 200 -0.90 -24.26 -14.80
CA ALA A 200 -0.31 -25.10 -13.76
C ALA A 200 1.19 -25.14 -14.02
N THR A 201 1.96 -24.40 -13.22
CA THR A 201 3.42 -24.51 -13.27
C THR A 201 3.76 -25.79 -12.54
N GLU A 202 4.11 -26.83 -13.30
CA GLU A 202 4.63 -28.07 -12.75
C GLU A 202 5.86 -27.77 -11.87
N ILE A 203 5.74 -28.14 -10.60
CA ILE A 203 6.86 -28.08 -9.66
C ILE A 203 7.69 -29.33 -9.85
N ASN A 204 8.78 -29.21 -10.60
CA ASN A 204 9.87 -30.15 -10.44
C ASN A 204 10.61 -29.74 -9.16
N THR A 205 10.50 -30.56 -8.12
CA THR A 205 11.28 -30.44 -6.88
C THR A 205 12.51 -31.35 -6.98
N PRO A 206 13.61 -30.95 -7.65
CA PRO A 206 14.86 -31.64 -7.43
C PRO A 206 15.25 -31.48 -5.95
N SER A 207 15.79 -32.55 -5.36
CA SER A 207 16.36 -32.49 -4.02
C SER A 207 17.37 -31.35 -3.95
N PRO A 208 17.37 -30.52 -2.89
CA PRO A 208 18.30 -29.42 -2.78
C PRO A 208 19.73 -29.96 -2.80
N GLU A 209 20.54 -29.49 -3.75
CA GLU A 209 21.99 -29.69 -3.69
C GLU A 209 22.53 -28.96 -2.45
N ASP A 210 23.45 -29.60 -1.74
CA ASP A 210 24.07 -29.03 -0.54
C ASP A 210 24.58 -27.59 -0.81
N ASN A 211 24.12 -26.64 0.03
CA ASN A 211 24.45 -25.21 0.02
C ASN A 211 23.70 -24.29 -0.97
N LYS A 212 22.65 -24.75 -1.64
CA LYS A 212 21.75 -23.85 -2.39
C LYS A 212 20.53 -23.45 -1.55
N PRO A 213 20.00 -22.21 -1.68
CA PRO A 213 18.71 -21.88 -1.08
C PRO A 213 17.63 -22.82 -1.62
N LEU A 214 16.59 -23.04 -0.83
CA LEU A 214 15.41 -23.79 -1.27
C LEU A 214 14.86 -23.18 -2.56
N LEU A 215 14.24 -23.98 -3.42
CA LEU A 215 13.61 -23.44 -4.62
C LEU A 215 12.44 -22.54 -4.25
N GLU A 216 12.19 -21.50 -5.05
CA GLU A 216 11.06 -20.58 -4.83
C GLU A 216 9.70 -21.30 -4.80
N THR A 217 9.62 -22.52 -5.35
CA THR A 217 8.41 -23.34 -5.37
C THR A 217 8.40 -24.41 -4.27
N ASP A 218 9.39 -24.43 -3.38
CA ASP A 218 9.49 -25.42 -2.31
C ASP A 218 8.33 -25.29 -1.30
N ILE A 219 7.71 -26.42 -0.97
CA ILE A 219 6.56 -26.49 -0.07
C ILE A 219 6.86 -25.99 1.34
N GLN A 220 8.13 -25.98 1.78
CA GLN A 220 8.53 -25.44 3.07
C GLN A 220 8.45 -23.91 3.12
N LEU A 221 8.50 -23.24 1.96
CA LEU A 221 8.42 -21.78 1.86
C LEU A 221 6.98 -21.25 1.77
N GLN A 222 6.00 -22.10 1.48
CA GLN A 222 4.64 -21.69 1.12
C GLN A 222 3.98 -20.74 2.14
N GLU A 223 4.30 -20.86 3.43
CA GLU A 223 3.75 -19.96 4.44
C GLU A 223 4.22 -18.52 4.22
N TYR A 224 5.47 -18.32 3.81
CA TYR A 224 6.02 -17.02 3.50
C TYR A 224 5.60 -16.51 2.11
N GLN A 225 4.72 -17.24 1.42
CA GLN A 225 4.29 -16.95 0.06
C GLN A 225 2.80 -16.61 0.00
N ASP A 226 2.23 -16.18 1.12
CA ASP A 226 0.84 -15.73 1.17
C ASP A 226 0.67 -14.42 0.39
N PHE A 227 0.16 -14.52 -0.84
CA PHE A 227 0.05 -13.37 -1.73
C PHE A 227 -0.96 -12.36 -1.20
N LYS A 228 -2.10 -12.83 -0.69
CA LYS A 228 -3.13 -11.93 -0.17
C LYS A 228 -2.61 -11.16 1.02
N ARG A 229 -2.01 -11.83 2.01
CA ARG A 229 -1.46 -11.16 3.20
C ARG A 229 -0.30 -10.23 2.86
N GLY A 230 0.54 -10.61 1.91
CA GLY A 230 1.61 -9.75 1.42
C GLY A 230 1.13 -8.47 0.72
N LEU A 231 -0.17 -8.31 0.48
CA LEU A 231 -0.78 -7.09 -0.05
C LEU A 231 -1.67 -6.34 0.97
N LEU A 232 -1.95 -6.92 2.14
CA LEU A 232 -2.93 -6.39 3.11
C LEU A 232 -2.37 -5.33 4.07
N PHE A 233 -1.06 -5.08 4.06
CA PHE A 233 -0.42 -4.16 5.00
C PHE A 233 -0.38 -2.70 4.52
N SER A 234 -1.32 -2.32 3.62
CA SER A 234 -1.45 -1.04 2.90
C SER A 234 -0.91 -1.07 1.47
N SER A 235 -0.78 0.08 0.84
CA SER A 235 -0.23 0.19 -0.50
C SER A 235 1.29 0.07 -0.51
N LEU A 236 1.72 -0.69 -1.50
CA LEU A 236 3.09 -1.12 -1.68
C LEU A 236 3.78 -0.27 -2.71
N VAL A 237 5.02 0.15 -2.45
CA VAL A 237 5.85 0.88 -3.40
C VAL A 237 7.00 0.00 -3.88
N LEU A 238 7.32 0.09 -5.17
CA LEU A 238 8.48 -0.60 -5.73
C LEU A 238 9.77 0.02 -5.19
N VAL A 239 10.65 -0.81 -4.64
CA VAL A 239 11.94 -0.38 -4.09
C VAL A 239 13.09 -0.92 -4.92
N TYR A 240 13.09 -2.21 -5.26
CA TYR A 240 14.10 -2.83 -6.13
C TYR A 240 13.46 -3.56 -7.30
N SER A 241 14.10 -3.46 -8.46
CA SER A 241 13.79 -4.23 -9.66
C SER A 241 15.07 -4.89 -10.19
N SER A 242 14.96 -6.12 -10.65
CA SER A 242 16.01 -6.80 -11.43
C SER A 242 15.93 -6.52 -12.92
N TYR A 243 15.04 -5.63 -13.37
CA TYR A 243 14.96 -5.17 -14.75
C TYR A 243 14.99 -3.63 -14.75
N GLY A 244 16.14 -3.06 -15.08
CA GLY A 244 16.39 -1.63 -14.90
C GLY A 244 15.59 -0.73 -15.85
N ASP A 245 15.45 -1.17 -17.10
CA ASP A 245 14.78 -0.44 -18.18
C ASP A 245 13.38 -0.98 -18.48
N ASP A 246 12.71 -1.55 -17.48
CA ASP A 246 11.33 -2.01 -17.60
C ASP A 246 10.43 -0.84 -18.08
N PRO A 247 9.73 -0.96 -19.23
CA PRO A 247 8.78 0.06 -19.67
C PRO A 247 7.46 0.02 -18.86
N PHE A 248 7.22 -1.06 -18.12
CA PHE A 248 5.99 -1.31 -17.36
C PHE A 248 6.30 -1.75 -15.90
N PRO A 249 7.05 -0.95 -15.12
CA PRO A 249 7.24 -1.24 -13.71
C PRO A 249 5.92 -1.03 -12.97
N LEU A 250 5.60 -1.89 -12.01
CA LEU A 250 4.49 -1.62 -11.09
C LEU A 250 5.04 -0.68 -10.03
N CYS A 251 4.88 0.63 -10.18
CA CYS A 251 5.47 1.59 -9.25
C CYS A 251 4.85 1.50 -7.86
N MET A 252 3.57 1.16 -7.83
CA MET A 252 2.78 1.16 -6.63
C MET A 252 1.60 0.20 -6.79
N ILE A 253 1.28 -0.58 -5.76
CA ILE A 253 0.18 -1.55 -5.75
C ILE A 253 -0.68 -1.29 -4.51
N THR A 254 -1.95 -1.00 -4.72
CA THR A 254 -2.97 -0.91 -3.66
C THR A 254 -3.95 -2.05 -3.85
N TYR A 255 -4.09 -2.89 -2.82
CA TYR A 255 -5.02 -4.00 -2.85
C TYR A 255 -6.33 -3.65 -2.14
N ARG A 256 -7.46 -3.84 -2.82
CA ARG A 256 -8.80 -3.71 -2.24
C ARG A 256 -9.48 -5.08 -2.20
N PRO A 257 -9.54 -5.74 -1.03
CA PRO A 257 -10.16 -7.06 -0.90
C PRO A 257 -11.68 -6.98 -1.00
N ASN A 258 -12.31 -8.05 -1.52
CA ASN A 258 -13.77 -8.25 -1.59
C ASN A 258 -14.56 -7.19 -2.40
N GLU A 259 -13.87 -6.36 -3.18
CA GLU A 259 -14.51 -5.45 -4.12
C GLU A 259 -14.93 -6.22 -5.39
N ALA A 260 -16.12 -5.93 -5.91
CA ALA A 260 -16.56 -6.53 -7.18
C ALA A 260 -15.53 -6.25 -8.30
N PRO A 261 -15.32 -7.17 -9.26
CA PRO A 261 -16.17 -8.31 -9.61
C PRO A 261 -15.75 -9.68 -9.04
N GLY A 262 -14.61 -9.80 -8.37
CA GLY A 262 -14.04 -11.08 -7.93
C GLY A 262 -14.09 -11.27 -6.40
N PRO A 263 -14.09 -12.51 -5.89
CA PRO A 263 -14.13 -12.77 -4.45
C PRO A 263 -12.86 -12.26 -3.73
N ASP A 264 -11.73 -12.25 -4.42
CA ASP A 264 -10.46 -11.78 -3.87
C ASP A 264 -10.24 -10.28 -4.12
N GLY A 265 -11.12 -9.54 -4.82
CA GLY A 265 -11.03 -8.08 -4.98
C GLY A 265 -10.22 -7.58 -6.17
N ASN A 266 -9.68 -6.35 -6.09
CA ASN A 266 -8.95 -5.68 -7.17
C ASN A 266 -7.55 -5.19 -6.75
N LEU A 267 -6.62 -5.16 -7.71
CA LEU A 267 -5.35 -4.45 -7.60
C LEU A 267 -5.44 -3.13 -8.36
N TYR A 268 -5.12 -2.04 -7.68
CA TYR A 268 -4.96 -0.70 -8.24
C TYR A 268 -3.47 -0.40 -8.32
N ILE A 269 -2.99 -0.10 -9.51
CA ILE A 269 -1.56 -0.07 -9.81
C ILE A 269 -1.20 1.25 -10.48
N LEU A 270 -0.21 1.96 -9.92
CA LEU A 270 0.43 3.07 -10.62
C LEU A 270 1.56 2.50 -11.47
N THR A 271 1.56 2.81 -12.76
CA THR A 271 2.58 2.36 -13.71
C THR A 271 2.70 3.36 -14.85
N PRO A 272 3.91 3.63 -15.38
CA PRO A 272 4.08 4.45 -16.58
C PRO A 272 3.72 3.71 -17.87
N GLY A 273 3.44 2.40 -17.79
CA GLY A 273 3.19 1.55 -18.95
C GLY A 273 1.78 1.66 -19.56
N VAL A 274 0.92 2.50 -18.98
CA VAL A 274 -0.34 2.95 -19.58
C VAL A 274 -0.17 4.36 -20.14
N THR A 275 -1.18 4.91 -20.82
CA THR A 275 -1.08 6.26 -21.40
C THR A 275 -0.90 7.31 -20.30
N GLY A 276 0.32 7.85 -20.19
CA GLY A 276 0.73 9.04 -19.44
C GLY A 276 0.29 9.10 -17.98
N ASP A 277 -0.99 9.46 -17.78
CA ASP A 277 -1.58 9.94 -16.53
C ASP A 277 -2.62 8.99 -15.94
N GLN A 278 -2.71 7.77 -16.48
CA GLN A 278 -3.63 6.73 -16.04
C GLN A 278 -2.96 5.80 -15.02
N ALA A 279 -3.78 5.23 -14.16
CA ALA A 279 -3.46 4.07 -13.36
C ALA A 279 -4.13 2.85 -13.96
N MET A 280 -3.69 1.67 -13.55
CA MET A 280 -4.26 0.40 -13.95
C MET A 280 -5.12 -0.15 -12.82
N VAL A 281 -6.27 -0.72 -13.15
CA VAL A 281 -7.00 -1.59 -12.23
C VAL A 281 -7.18 -2.96 -12.88
N GLN A 282 -6.95 -4.02 -12.12
CA GLN A 282 -7.24 -5.38 -12.53
C GLN A 282 -7.90 -6.18 -11.42
N GLU A 283 -8.73 -7.14 -11.81
CA GLU A 283 -9.25 -8.13 -10.89
C GLU A 283 -8.09 -8.96 -10.32
N PHE A 284 -8.08 -9.16 -9.01
CA PHE A 284 -7.08 -10.00 -8.35
C PHE A 284 -7.56 -11.43 -8.29
N LYS A 285 -6.83 -12.34 -8.95
CA LYS A 285 -7.13 -13.78 -8.99
C LYS A 285 -5.92 -14.58 -8.51
N PRO A 286 -5.63 -14.56 -7.19
CA PRO A 286 -4.57 -15.39 -6.66
C PRO A 286 -4.96 -16.87 -6.72
N TYR A 287 -3.99 -17.74 -6.96
CA TYR A 287 -4.16 -19.18 -7.04
C TYR A 287 -2.96 -19.89 -6.39
N LYS A 288 -3.18 -21.14 -5.98
CA LYS A 288 -2.11 -21.98 -5.43
C LYS A 288 -1.18 -22.48 -6.52
N LEU A 289 0.08 -22.68 -6.17
CA LEU A 289 0.99 -23.51 -6.95
C LEU A 289 0.68 -25.00 -6.69
N ASP A 290 1.09 -25.88 -7.59
CA ASP A 290 0.87 -27.32 -7.41
C ASP A 290 1.55 -27.82 -6.13
N GLY A 291 0.95 -28.75 -5.40
CA GLY A 291 1.50 -29.21 -4.11
C GLY A 291 1.47 -28.20 -2.96
N HIS A 292 1.20 -26.92 -3.19
CA HIS A 292 1.02 -25.92 -2.13
C HIS A 292 -0.40 -25.98 -1.53
N ASN A 293 -0.54 -25.52 -0.29
CA ASN A 293 -1.83 -25.34 0.35
C ASN A 293 -2.58 -24.15 -0.30
N ASP A 294 -3.88 -24.34 -0.55
CA ASP A 294 -4.75 -23.33 -1.14
C ASP A 294 -4.90 -22.06 -0.28
N THR A 295 -4.53 -22.13 1.01
CA THR A 295 -4.57 -21.00 1.93
C THR A 295 -3.68 -19.84 1.48
N PHE A 296 -2.48 -20.12 0.96
CA PHE A 296 -1.48 -19.09 0.68
C PHE A 296 -1.67 -18.43 -0.70
N LYS A 297 -2.14 -19.21 -1.68
CA LYS A 297 -2.35 -18.76 -3.07
C LYS A 297 -1.15 -17.95 -3.61
N ALA A 298 0.01 -18.60 -3.66
CA ALA A 298 1.32 -17.98 -3.88
C ALA A 298 1.55 -17.32 -5.25
N ALA A 299 0.61 -17.38 -6.18
CA ALA A 299 0.76 -16.81 -7.50
C ALA A 299 -0.51 -16.10 -7.99
N ALA A 300 -0.33 -15.12 -8.87
CA ALA A 300 -1.43 -14.46 -9.58
C ALA A 300 -0.92 -13.97 -10.94
N ARG A 301 -1.82 -13.87 -11.91
CA ARG A 301 -1.49 -13.26 -13.20
C ARG A 301 -1.63 -11.74 -13.09
N ILE A 302 -0.53 -11.02 -13.33
CA ILE A 302 -0.48 -9.56 -13.29
C ILE A 302 -0.19 -9.04 -14.70
N ARG A 303 -0.90 -7.98 -15.08
CA ARG A 303 -0.67 -7.29 -16.34
C ARG A 303 0.72 -6.64 -16.35
N ARG A 304 1.47 -6.87 -17.43
CA ARG A 304 2.74 -6.24 -17.78
C ARG A 304 2.69 -5.77 -19.24
N ASP A 305 3.82 -5.31 -19.74
CA ASP A 305 3.94 -5.03 -21.17
C ASP A 305 3.68 -6.31 -21.99
N GLY A 306 2.84 -6.17 -23.02
CA GLY A 306 2.44 -7.27 -23.90
C GLY A 306 1.42 -8.28 -23.35
N GLY A 307 1.02 -8.28 -22.07
CA GLY A 307 0.07 -9.31 -21.60
C GLY A 307 -0.07 -9.49 -20.08
N PHE A 308 -0.81 -10.53 -19.69
CA PHE A 308 -0.88 -11.01 -18.31
C PHE A 308 0.11 -12.14 -18.09
N TYR A 309 0.99 -11.98 -17.10
CA TYR A 309 2.04 -12.95 -16.77
C TYR A 309 1.88 -13.42 -15.34
N GLU A 310 2.19 -14.70 -15.10
CA GLU A 310 2.25 -15.22 -13.75
C GLU A 310 3.35 -14.51 -12.95
N SER A 311 2.95 -13.93 -11.82
CA SER A 311 3.82 -13.40 -10.79
C SER A 311 3.65 -14.24 -9.53
N ARG A 312 4.76 -14.74 -8.99
CA ARG A 312 4.82 -15.60 -7.81
C ARG A 312 5.42 -14.84 -6.64
N VAL A 313 4.94 -15.10 -5.44
CA VAL A 313 5.56 -14.58 -4.22
C VAL A 313 6.78 -15.44 -3.91
N ILE A 314 7.97 -14.83 -3.89
CA ILE A 314 9.17 -15.47 -3.35
C ILE A 314 9.07 -15.47 -1.83
N PHE A 315 8.75 -14.31 -1.27
CA PHE A 315 8.68 -14.08 0.18
C PHE A 315 7.82 -12.85 0.48
N THR A 316 7.08 -12.91 1.58
CA THR A 316 6.51 -11.76 2.26
C THR A 316 6.71 -11.95 3.76
N ASP A 317 7.02 -10.85 4.45
CA ASP A 317 7.00 -10.81 5.92
C ASP A 317 5.57 -10.62 6.47
N ARG A 318 4.57 -10.51 5.57
CA ARG A 318 3.15 -10.21 5.82
C ARG A 318 2.93 -8.88 6.56
N ARG A 319 3.95 -8.02 6.62
CA ARG A 319 3.96 -6.81 7.47
C ARG A 319 4.39 -5.57 6.72
N GLN A 320 5.50 -5.61 5.98
CA GLN A 320 6.10 -4.44 5.37
C GLN A 320 6.69 -4.69 3.99
N CYS A 321 6.80 -5.94 3.53
CA CYS A 321 7.32 -6.23 2.20
C CYS A 321 6.70 -7.44 1.50
N ILE A 322 6.86 -7.45 0.18
CA ILE A 322 6.61 -8.62 -0.67
C ILE A 322 7.61 -8.63 -1.81
N LEU A 323 8.14 -9.82 -2.11
CA LEU A 323 9.03 -10.07 -3.22
C LEU A 323 8.29 -10.89 -4.27
N LEU A 324 8.25 -10.38 -5.48
CA LEU A 324 7.58 -11.03 -6.61
C LEU A 324 8.60 -11.48 -7.65
N ARG A 325 8.37 -12.66 -8.23
CA ARG A 325 9.03 -13.17 -9.43
C ARG A 325 8.03 -13.25 -10.57
N THR A 326 8.36 -12.72 -11.74
CA THR A 326 7.57 -12.90 -12.98
C THR A 326 8.44 -13.62 -14.04
N PRO A 327 8.51 -14.97 -14.02
CA PRO A 327 9.50 -15.72 -14.81
C PRO A 327 9.43 -15.46 -16.32
N LYS A 328 8.21 -15.40 -16.86
CA LYS A 328 7.94 -15.22 -18.30
C LYS A 328 8.06 -13.75 -18.76
N TYR A 329 8.36 -12.82 -17.85
CA TYR A 329 8.61 -11.41 -18.16
C TYR A 329 10.02 -11.05 -17.70
N HIS A 330 11.02 -11.33 -18.53
CA HIS A 330 12.45 -11.08 -18.26
C HIS A 330 12.98 -11.73 -16.97
N ASN A 331 12.34 -12.80 -16.49
CA ASN A 331 12.64 -13.38 -15.17
C ASN A 331 12.65 -12.33 -14.03
N LEU A 332 11.79 -11.32 -14.17
CA LEU A 332 11.74 -10.13 -13.33
C LEU A 332 11.59 -10.48 -11.86
N CYS A 333 12.42 -9.87 -11.03
CA CYS A 333 12.30 -9.83 -9.58
C CYS A 333 12.02 -8.41 -9.12
N GLU A 334 11.02 -8.25 -8.26
CA GLU A 334 10.66 -6.96 -7.68
C GLU A 334 10.49 -7.09 -6.17
N LEU A 335 11.03 -6.11 -5.44
CA LEU A 335 10.79 -5.93 -4.02
C LEU A 335 9.90 -4.72 -3.82
N PHE A 336 8.78 -4.93 -3.14
CA PHE A 336 7.87 -3.88 -2.72
C PHE A 336 7.86 -3.71 -1.22
N THR A 337 7.63 -2.48 -0.75
CA THR A 337 7.51 -2.16 0.67
C THR A 337 6.29 -1.29 0.98
N GLY A 338 5.83 -1.31 2.24
CA GLY A 338 4.65 -0.56 2.67
C GLY A 338 4.97 0.93 2.85
N GLY A 339 4.68 1.74 1.83
CA GLY A 339 4.70 3.21 1.86
C GLY A 339 6.03 3.92 2.17
N ARG A 340 7.10 3.21 2.52
CA ARG A 340 8.43 3.78 2.82
C ARG A 340 9.50 3.25 1.89
N TYR A 341 10.17 4.19 1.21
CA TYR A 341 11.41 3.95 0.46
C TYR A 341 12.66 3.88 1.35
N THR A 342 12.50 3.71 2.67
CA THR A 342 13.60 3.76 3.63
C THR A 342 14.46 2.49 3.55
N ASN A 343 15.76 2.67 3.30
CA ASN A 343 16.80 1.65 3.49
C ASN A 343 17.18 1.50 4.97
N GLY A 344 16.19 1.40 5.86
CA GLY A 344 16.42 1.25 7.29
C GLY A 344 16.45 -0.22 7.74
N ILE A 345 16.98 -0.45 8.94
CA ILE A 345 17.18 -1.74 9.62
C ILE A 345 15.92 -2.66 9.60
N LEU A 346 14.72 -2.08 9.52
CA LEU A 346 13.44 -2.77 9.60
C LEU A 346 13.08 -3.66 8.39
N ASN A 347 13.67 -3.42 7.20
CA ASN A 347 13.41 -4.23 5.99
C ASN A 347 14.57 -5.17 5.61
N ASN A 348 15.55 -5.35 6.51
CA ASN A 348 16.78 -6.10 6.23
C ASN A 348 16.53 -7.55 5.75
N ILE A 349 15.49 -8.21 6.24
CA ILE A 349 15.16 -9.59 5.83
C ILE A 349 14.73 -9.61 4.36
N CYS A 350 13.79 -8.74 3.97
CA CYS A 350 13.31 -8.67 2.59
C CYS A 350 14.42 -8.35 1.60
N PHE A 351 15.32 -7.43 1.96
CA PHE A 351 16.50 -7.10 1.16
C PHE A 351 17.50 -8.25 1.07
N PHE A 352 17.71 -8.97 2.17
CA PHE A 352 18.58 -10.13 2.21
C PHE A 352 18.02 -11.27 1.33
N ILE A 353 16.73 -11.60 1.48
CA ILE A 353 16.05 -12.60 0.65
C ILE A 353 16.08 -12.19 -0.82
N PHE A 354 15.87 -10.90 -1.14
CA PHE A 354 16.01 -10.41 -2.51
C PHE A 354 17.41 -10.71 -3.05
N THR A 355 18.45 -10.42 -2.27
CA THR A 355 19.84 -10.69 -2.69
C THR A 355 20.11 -12.18 -2.91
N VAL A 356 19.52 -13.06 -2.08
CA VAL A 356 19.66 -14.52 -2.18
C VAL A 356 19.01 -15.07 -3.45
N TYR A 357 17.79 -14.65 -3.77
CA TYR A 357 17.01 -15.21 -4.89
C TYR A 357 17.14 -14.43 -6.20
N CYS A 358 17.28 -13.11 -6.12
CA CYS A 358 17.24 -12.18 -7.25
C CYS A 358 18.60 -11.54 -7.57
N LYS A 359 19.63 -11.79 -6.76
CA LYS A 359 20.96 -11.15 -6.86
C LYS A 359 20.88 -9.64 -6.62
N GLN A 360 21.87 -8.87 -7.09
CA GLN A 360 21.85 -7.42 -6.97
C GLN A 360 20.76 -6.81 -7.86
N PRO A 361 20.04 -5.79 -7.38
CA PRO A 361 19.03 -5.12 -8.17
C PRO A 361 19.68 -4.32 -9.30
N GLU A 362 19.07 -4.36 -10.49
CA GLU A 362 19.48 -3.50 -11.60
C GLU A 362 19.05 -2.05 -11.37
N LYS A 363 17.92 -1.84 -10.66
CA LYS A 363 17.41 -0.51 -10.35
C LYS A 363 16.86 -0.42 -8.94
N LYS A 364 17.14 0.74 -8.33
CA LYS A 364 16.69 1.14 -7.01
C LYS A 364 15.83 2.39 -7.10
N PHE A 365 14.68 2.35 -6.44
CA PHE A 365 13.75 3.46 -6.32
C PHE A 365 13.83 4.02 -4.91
N THR A 366 13.93 5.34 -4.81
CA THR A 366 14.06 6.10 -3.56
C THR A 366 12.84 6.96 -3.26
N ASN A 367 11.99 7.15 -4.27
CA ASN A 367 10.73 7.87 -4.20
C ASN A 367 9.79 7.42 -5.33
N LEU A 368 8.50 7.75 -5.21
CA LEU A 368 7.51 7.36 -6.21
C LEU A 368 7.77 8.05 -7.55
N GLY A 369 8.26 9.29 -7.55
CA GLY A 369 8.64 10.03 -8.77
C GLY A 369 9.78 9.41 -9.57
N ASP A 370 10.58 8.50 -8.99
CA ASP A 370 11.56 7.69 -9.74
C ASP A 370 10.88 6.70 -10.70
N CYS A 371 9.58 6.49 -10.52
CA CYS A 371 8.77 5.51 -11.24
C CYS A 371 7.49 6.11 -11.87
N TRP A 372 6.76 6.98 -11.14
CA TRP A 372 5.48 7.56 -11.57
C TRP A 372 5.18 8.94 -10.93
N PRO A 373 4.62 9.91 -11.69
CA PRO A 373 4.60 9.94 -13.15
C PRO A 373 6.05 10.04 -13.65
N PRO A 374 6.39 9.47 -14.82
CA PRO A 374 7.77 9.47 -15.28
C PRO A 374 8.28 10.90 -15.30
N ALA A 375 9.37 11.19 -14.58
CA ALA A 375 10.07 12.46 -14.69
C ALA A 375 10.23 12.74 -16.19
N LYS A 376 9.71 13.89 -16.66
CA LYS A 376 9.62 14.25 -18.08
C LYS A 376 10.80 13.62 -18.82
N ARG A 377 10.54 12.64 -19.70
CA ARG A 377 11.56 12.21 -20.67
C ARG A 377 11.98 13.52 -21.35
N GLY A 378 13.21 13.96 -21.08
CA GLY A 378 13.71 15.22 -21.63
C GLY A 378 13.43 15.24 -23.12
N ASN A 379 12.88 16.37 -23.60
CA ASN A 379 12.75 16.62 -25.03
C ASN A 379 14.08 16.43 -25.75
#